data_AF-A0A924YNJ0-F1
#
_entry.id   AF-A0A924YNJ0-F1
#
_cell.length_a   1.000
_cell.length_b   1.000
_cell.length_c   1.000
_cell.angle_alpha   90.00
_cell.angle_beta   90.00
_cell.angle_gamma   90.00
#
_symmetry.space_group_name_H-M   'P 1'
#
loop_
_entity.id
_entity.type
_entity.pdbx_description
1 polymer ?
#
loop_
_entity_poly.entity_id
_entity_poly.type
_entity_poly.pdbx_seq_one_letter_code
_entity_poly.pdbx_strand_id
1 'polypeptide(L)'
;MFSAALMVRLQLPTRSLESGTALCGVGGKTDAVLVSATVQFLTQAGHPVRIHGEFAAFTDPTATDLSILGRDISDLFDLIISRRQNEILMIAADHQYRVERSE
;
A
#
# COMPACT_ATOMS: atom_id res chain seq x y z
N MET A 1 0.11 3.08 -8.58
CA MET A 1 1.28 3.80 -8.01
C MET A 1 0.94 5.26 -7.79
N PHE A 2 1.17 5.78 -6.59
CA PHE A 2 1.11 7.21 -6.32
C PHE A 2 2.45 7.84 -6.73
N SER A 3 2.45 8.80 -7.66
CA SER A 3 3.64 9.53 -8.08
C SER A 3 3.58 10.99 -7.64
N ALA A 4 4.72 11.66 -7.47
CA ALA A 4 4.75 13.09 -7.12
C ALA A 4 3.93 13.95 -8.11
N ALA A 5 4.00 13.65 -9.41
CA ALA A 5 3.19 14.31 -10.43
C ALA A 5 1.69 14.09 -10.23
N LEU A 6 1.28 12.87 -9.84
CA LEU A 6 -0.12 12.59 -9.50
C LEU A 6 -0.56 13.37 -8.25
N MET A 7 0.30 13.49 -7.23
CA MET A 7 -0.01 14.23 -6.00
C MET A 7 -0.19 15.72 -6.27
N VAL A 8 0.69 16.31 -7.10
CA VAL A 8 0.55 17.70 -7.56
C VAL A 8 -0.77 17.90 -8.30
N ARG A 9 -1.14 16.97 -9.20
CA ARG A 9 -2.41 17.04 -9.94
C ARG A 9 -3.63 16.92 -9.02
N LEU A 10 -3.54 16.13 -7.96
CA LEU A 10 -4.60 15.94 -6.96
C LEU A 10 -4.58 17.02 -5.86
N GLN A 11 -3.62 17.96 -5.90
CA GLN A 11 -3.42 19.00 -4.88
C GLN A 11 -3.30 18.44 -3.46
N LEU A 12 -2.73 17.25 -3.33
CA LEU A 12 -2.51 16.62 -2.03
C LEU A 12 -1.24 17.19 -1.38
N PRO A 13 -1.26 17.48 -0.07
CA PRO A 13 -0.07 17.94 0.63
C PRO A 13 0.98 16.83 0.65
N THR A 14 2.21 17.17 0.28
CA THR A 14 3.36 16.26 0.29
C THR A 14 4.48 16.81 1.15
N ARG A 15 5.16 15.93 1.88
CA ARG A 15 6.37 16.22 2.66
C ARG A 15 7.57 15.54 2.02
N SER A 16 8.70 16.24 1.91
CA SER A 16 9.98 15.62 1.57
C SER A 16 10.42 14.69 2.69
N LEU A 17 11.01 13.54 2.33
CA LEU A 17 11.72 12.70 3.28
C LEU A 17 12.90 13.48 3.90
N GLU A 18 13.25 13.15 5.14
CA GLU A 18 14.39 13.80 5.83
C GLU A 18 15.70 13.50 5.12
N SER A 19 16.62 14.47 5.11
CA SER A 19 17.92 14.33 4.45
C SER A 19 18.67 13.09 4.97
N GLY A 20 18.98 12.16 4.06
CA GLY A 20 19.61 10.88 4.38
C GLY A 20 18.65 9.68 4.44
N THR A 21 17.34 9.92 4.33
CA THR A 21 16.32 8.86 4.24
C THR A 21 15.94 8.64 2.78
N ALA A 22 16.07 7.40 2.30
CA ALA A 22 15.69 7.00 0.95
C ALA A 22 14.93 5.68 1.01
N LEU A 23 13.98 5.47 0.09
CA LEU A 23 13.41 4.14 -0.09
C LEU A 23 14.45 3.24 -0.77
N CYS A 24 14.80 2.15 -0.11
CA CYS A 24 15.65 1.10 -0.66
C CYS A 24 14.79 -0.13 -0.93
N GLY A 25 14.78 -0.60 -2.18
CA GLY A 25 14.15 -1.84 -2.58
C GLY A 25 15.10 -2.73 -3.36
N VAL A 26 14.57 -3.81 -3.95
CA VAL A 26 15.34 -4.73 -4.81
C VAL A 26 15.97 -4.00 -6.02
N GLY A 27 15.35 -2.90 -6.47
CA GLY A 27 15.85 -2.04 -7.56
C GLY A 27 16.87 -0.97 -7.14
N GLY A 28 17.29 -0.92 -5.87
CA GLY A 28 18.21 0.09 -5.35
C GLY A 28 17.52 1.24 -4.62
N LYS A 29 18.19 2.40 -4.59
CA LYS A 29 17.71 3.62 -3.92
C LYS A 29 16.89 4.46 -4.90
N THR A 30 15.72 4.90 -4.47
CA THR A 30 14.87 5.81 -5.26
C THR A 30 14.33 6.92 -4.37
N ASP A 31 14.25 8.11 -4.95
CA ASP A 31 13.66 9.28 -4.30
C ASP A 31 12.15 9.10 -4.11
N ALA A 32 11.66 9.54 -2.96
CA ALA A 32 10.27 9.44 -2.59
C ALA A 32 9.82 10.64 -1.75
N VAL A 33 8.51 10.85 -1.72
CA VAL A 33 7.84 11.83 -0.88
C VAL A 33 6.84 11.12 0.03
N LEU A 34 6.58 11.69 1.20
CA LEU A 34 5.49 11.26 2.05
C LEU A 34 4.23 12.03 1.69
N VAL A 35 3.11 11.31 1.64
CA VAL A 35 1.80 11.85 1.30
C VAL A 35 0.84 11.43 2.41
N SER A 36 0.19 12.41 3.05
CA SER A 36 -0.97 12.12 3.89
C SER A 36 -2.20 11.93 2.99
N ALA A 37 -2.75 10.73 2.96
CA ALA A 37 -3.86 10.39 2.07
C ALA A 37 -4.88 9.49 2.77
N THR A 38 -6.06 9.38 2.14
CA THR A 38 -7.01 8.30 2.44
C THR A 38 -7.07 7.37 1.24
N VAL A 39 -6.67 6.12 1.42
CA VAL A 39 -6.79 5.09 0.39
C VAL A 39 -8.06 4.32 0.63
N GLN A 40 -8.91 4.24 -0.41
CA GLN A 40 -10.15 3.47 -0.37
C GLN A 40 -9.99 2.19 -1.19
N PHE A 41 -10.26 1.06 -0.55
CA PHE A 41 -10.37 -0.26 -1.18
C PHE A 41 -11.85 -0.65 -1.26
N LEU A 42 -12.18 -1.52 -2.22
CA LEU A 42 -13.49 -2.18 -2.26
C LEU A 42 -13.32 -3.63 -1.82
N THR A 43 -14.16 -4.08 -0.88
CA THR A 43 -14.30 -5.51 -0.58
C THR A 43 -14.90 -6.25 -1.79
N GLN A 44 -14.84 -7.58 -1.81
CA GLN A 44 -15.54 -8.36 -2.85
C GLN A 44 -17.06 -8.12 -2.87
N ALA A 45 -17.65 -7.76 -1.72
CA ALA A 45 -19.05 -7.38 -1.62
C ALA A 45 -19.34 -5.91 -2.04
N GLY A 46 -18.32 -5.17 -2.49
CA GLY A 46 -18.45 -3.77 -2.92
C GLY A 46 -18.45 -2.74 -1.77
N HIS A 47 -18.34 -3.17 -0.51
CA HIS A 47 -18.24 -2.25 0.62
C HIS A 47 -16.89 -1.51 0.62
N PRO A 48 -16.86 -0.19 0.86
CA PRO A 48 -15.63 0.58 0.91
C PRO A 48 -14.90 0.39 2.26
N VAL A 49 -13.60 0.13 2.20
CA VAL A 49 -12.67 0.18 3.35
C VAL A 49 -11.75 1.37 3.15
N ARG A 50 -11.64 2.25 4.14
CA ARG A 50 -10.80 3.45 4.07
C ARG A 50 -9.65 3.34 5.05
N ILE A 51 -8.45 3.61 4.57
CA ILE A 51 -7.24 3.66 5.38
C ILE A 51 -6.70 5.09 5.30
N HIS A 52 -6.53 5.72 6.47
CA HIS A 52 -5.91 7.02 6.59
C HIS A 52 -4.49 6.86 7.12
N GLY A 53 -3.52 7.53 6.50
CA GLY A 53 -2.13 7.43 6.92
C GLY A 53 -1.17 8.27 6.08
N GLU A 54 0.11 8.18 6.42
CA GLU A 54 1.21 8.67 5.59
C GLU A 54 1.75 7.53 4.72
N PHE A 55 1.87 7.81 3.43
CA PHE A 55 2.28 6.85 2.41
C PHE A 55 3.51 7.35 1.70
N ALA A 56 4.46 6.46 1.43
CA ALA A 56 5.58 6.80 0.59
C ALA A 56 5.22 6.66 -0.90
N ALA A 57 5.47 7.71 -1.67
CA ALA A 57 5.20 7.78 -3.10
C ALA A 57 6.51 8.07 -3.85
N PHE A 58 6.80 7.32 -4.91
CA PHE A 58 7.97 7.58 -5.74
C PHE A 58 7.83 8.92 -6.47
N THR A 59 8.93 9.67 -6.56
CA THR A 59 8.94 10.92 -7.34
C THR A 59 8.93 10.64 -8.84
N ASP A 60 9.65 9.60 -9.26
CA ASP A 60 9.67 9.08 -10.62
C ASP A 60 8.53 8.05 -10.85
N PRO A 61 7.54 8.33 -11.71
CA PRO A 61 6.47 7.40 -12.04
C PRO A 61 6.91 6.18 -12.85
N THR A 62 8.18 6.09 -13.25
CA THR A 62 8.77 4.92 -13.93
C THR A 62 9.66 4.08 -13.00
N ALA A 63 9.77 4.47 -11.72
CA ALA A 63 10.58 3.75 -10.73
C ALA A 63 10.13 2.31 -10.47
N THR A 64 8.88 1.98 -10.81
CA THR A 64 8.38 0.61 -10.77
C THR A 64 7.25 0.40 -11.78
N ASP A 65 7.30 -0.72 -12.49
CA ASP A 65 6.21 -1.15 -13.38
C ASP A 65 5.05 -1.82 -12.62
N LEU A 66 5.19 -2.00 -11.30
CA LEU A 66 4.24 -2.71 -10.45
C LEU A 66 3.62 -1.77 -9.42
N SER A 67 2.33 -1.98 -9.11
CA SER A 67 1.75 -1.37 -7.90
C SER A 67 2.22 -2.15 -6.69
N ILE A 68 3.05 -1.52 -5.86
CA ILE A 68 3.60 -2.11 -4.64
C ILE A 68 2.76 -1.65 -3.46
N LEU A 69 2.29 -2.61 -2.66
CA LEU A 69 1.73 -2.35 -1.34
C LEU A 69 2.84 -2.55 -0.30
N GLY A 70 3.17 -1.49 0.44
CA GLY A 70 4.21 -1.52 1.46
C GLY A 70 3.73 -2.07 2.80
N ARG A 71 4.68 -2.20 3.72
CA ARG A 71 4.40 -2.58 5.12
C ARG A 71 3.61 -1.56 5.90
N ASP A 72 3.72 -0.29 5.49
CA ASP A 72 2.90 0.82 5.99
C ASP A 72 1.39 0.52 5.94
N ILE A 73 0.95 -0.30 4.98
CA ILE A 73 -0.43 -0.76 4.89
C ILE A 73 -0.61 -2.21 5.26
N SER A 74 0.30 -3.10 4.84
CA SER A 74 0.11 -4.52 5.10
C SER A 74 0.12 -4.84 6.61
N ASP A 75 0.86 -4.09 7.42
CA ASP A 75 0.94 -4.31 8.88
C ASP A 75 -0.35 -3.92 9.63
N LEU A 76 -1.34 -3.32 8.95
CA LEU A 76 -2.67 -3.05 9.49
C LEU A 76 -3.63 -4.27 9.42
N PHE A 77 -3.18 -5.36 8.79
CA PHE A 77 -3.99 -6.54 8.51
C PHE A 77 -3.26 -7.81 8.89
N ASP A 78 -4.01 -8.84 9.25
CA ASP A 78 -3.51 -10.21 9.13
C ASP A 78 -3.48 -10.60 7.65
N LEU A 79 -2.34 -11.09 7.17
CA LEU A 79 -2.16 -11.53 5.78
C LEU A 79 -2.22 -13.05 5.65
N ILE A 80 -3.11 -13.53 4.77
CA ILE A 80 -3.15 -14.93 4.35
C ILE A 80 -2.75 -15.02 2.88
N ILE A 81 -1.66 -15.74 2.60
CA ILE A 81 -1.21 -16.03 1.23
C ILE A 81 -1.65 -17.45 0.87
N SER A 82 -2.67 -17.56 0.03
CA SER A 82 -3.23 -18.85 -0.40
C SER A 82 -2.72 -19.18 -1.81
N ARG A 83 -1.59 -19.89 -1.88
CA ARG A 83 -0.99 -20.28 -3.17
C ARG A 83 -1.87 -21.22 -3.98
N ARG A 84 -2.60 -22.13 -3.32
CA ARG A 84 -3.50 -23.09 -3.98
C ARG A 84 -4.66 -22.38 -4.70
N GLN A 85 -5.18 -21.30 -4.10
CA GLN A 85 -6.29 -20.53 -4.65
C GLN A 85 -5.83 -19.30 -5.45
N ASN A 86 -4.51 -19.08 -5.51
CA ASN A 86 -3.87 -17.95 -6.19
C ASN A 86 -4.40 -16.58 -5.71
N GLU A 87 -4.46 -16.39 -4.39
CA GLU A 87 -5.01 -15.18 -3.77
C GLU A 87 -4.20 -14.72 -2.56
N ILE A 88 -4.37 -13.44 -2.20
CA ILE A 88 -3.90 -12.83 -0.96
C ILE A 88 -5.12 -12.23 -0.27
N LEU A 89 -5.38 -12.63 0.97
CA LEU A 89 -6.41 -12.04 1.82
C LEU A 89 -5.75 -11.14 2.86
N MET A 90 -6.34 -9.96 3.06
CA MET A 90 -5.97 -9.02 4.13
C MET A 90 -7.18 -8.89 5.04
N ILE A 91 -7.02 -9.28 6.31
CA ILE A 91 -8.08 -9.32 7.30
C ILE A 91 -7.88 -8.16 8.26
N ALA A 92 -8.88 -7.26 8.34
CA ALA A 92 -8.81 -6.08 9.19
C ALA A 92 -8.79 -6.47 10.68
N ALA A 93 -8.28 -5.57 11.52
CA ALA A 93 -8.31 -5.72 12.97
C ALA A 93 -9.73 -6.10 13.48
N ASP A 94 -9.76 -6.79 14.63
CA ASP A 94 -10.96 -7.32 15.31
C ASP A 94 -11.68 -8.50 14.64
N HIS A 95 -11.08 -9.09 13.60
CA HIS A 95 -11.59 -10.32 12.97
C HIS A 95 -10.72 -11.52 13.35
N GLN A 96 -11.34 -12.70 13.39
CA GLN A 96 -10.62 -13.98 13.55
C GLN A 96 -10.79 -14.81 12.29
N TYR A 97 -9.75 -15.56 11.91
CA TYR A 97 -9.85 -16.55 10.83
C TYR A 97 -9.68 -17.96 11.37
N ARG A 98 -10.36 -18.90 10.73
CA ARG A 98 -10.22 -20.34 10.97
C ARG A 98 -9.96 -21.02 9.63
N VAL A 99 -8.92 -21.84 9.57
CA VAL A 99 -8.64 -22.68 8.40
C VAL A 99 -9.41 -23.99 8.57
N GLU A 100 -10.31 -24.28 7.63
CA GLU A 100 -11.11 -25.50 7.64
C GLU A 100 -10.75 -26.40 6.47
N ARG A 101 -11.03 -27.70 6.62
CA ARG A 101 -10.85 -28.66 5.53
C ARG A 101 -12.06 -28.54 4.61
N SER A 102 -11.82 -28.32 3.32
CA SER A 102 -12.86 -28.40 2.30
C SER A 102 -13.36 -29.84 2.18
N GLU A 103 -14.67 -30.03 2.26
CA GLU A 103 -15.38 -31.30 2.04
C GLU A 103 -15.28 -31.79 0.60
#